data_AF-A0A0F9PNP4-F1
#
_entry.id   AF-A0A0F9PNP4-F1
#
_cell.length_a   1.000
_cell.length_b   1.000
_cell.length_c   1.000
_cell.angle_alpha   90.00
_cell.angle_beta   90.00
_cell.angle_gamma   90.00
#
_symmetry.space_group_name_H-M   'P 1'
#
loop_
_entity.id
_entity.type
_entity.pdbx_description
1 polymer ?
#
loop_
_entity_poly.entity_id
_entity_poly.type
_entity_poly.pdbx_seq_one_letter_code
_entity_poly.pdbx_strand_id
1 'polypeptide(L)' 'MDYKKYMNYIKNVGQRCKIEWFDNDWCPIGSIIRKELKQLNYIKENNGYIEELK' A
#
# COMPACT_ATOMS: atom_id res chain seq x y z
N MET A 1 -14.06 -5.14 -0.30
CA MET A 1 -12.62 -4.99 -0.60
C MET A 1 -11.97 -4.31 0.58
N ASP A 2 -11.04 -4.96 1.28
CA ASP A 2 -10.71 -4.61 2.66
C ASP A 2 -9.48 -3.69 2.76
N TYR A 3 -9.64 -2.42 2.37
CA TYR A 3 -8.56 -1.40 2.37
C TYR A 3 -7.87 -1.26 3.73
N LYS A 4 -8.61 -1.49 4.82
CA LYS A 4 -8.07 -1.43 6.20
C LYS A 4 -6.94 -2.43 6.42
N LYS A 5 -7.00 -3.62 5.82
CA LYS A 5 -5.95 -4.63 5.94
C LYS A 5 -4.65 -4.18 5.27
N TYR A 6 -4.74 -3.58 4.08
CA TYR A 6 -3.58 -3.06 3.36
C TYR A 6 -2.96 -1.82 4.04
N MET A 7 -3.80 -0.93 4.58
CA MET A 7 -3.30 0.21 5.37
C MET A 7 -2.63 -0.25 6.68
N ASN A 8 -3.20 -1.25 7.37
CA ASN A 8 -2.57 -1.85 8.54
C ASN A 8 -1.25 -2.54 8.18
N TYR A 9 -1.15 -3.18 7.02
CA TYR A 9 0.09 -3.77 6.55
C TYR A 9 1.18 -2.70 6.38
N ILE A 10 0.90 -1.60 5.69
CA ILE A 10 1.83 -0.46 5.55
C ILE A 10 2.25 0.07 6.93
N LYS A 11 1.32 0.20 7.88
CA LYS A 11 1.62 0.64 9.25
C LYS A 11 2.53 -0.34 10.00
N ASN A 12 2.27 -1.63 9.89
CA ASN A 12 3.03 -2.68 10.57
C ASN A 12 4.48 -2.78 10.06
N VAL A 13 4.74 -2.46 8.79
CA VAL A 13 6.10 -2.42 8.23
C VAL A 13 6.80 -1.07 8.43
N GLY A 14 6.34 -0.26 9.40
CA GLY A 14 6.98 1.01 9.76
C GLY A 14 6.57 2.18 8.87
N GLN A 15 5.31 2.20 8.42
CA GLN A 15 4.75 3.19 7.48
C GLN A 15 5.43 3.18 6.10
N ARG A 16 6.23 2.16 5.80
CA ARG A 16 6.98 2.04 4.55
C ARG A 16 7.04 0.61 4.05
N CYS A 17 6.25 0.29 3.03
CA CYS A 17 6.16 -1.04 2.45
C CYS A 17 6.85 -1.10 1.08
N LYS A 18 7.56 -2.18 0.73
CA LYS A 18 7.99 -2.38 -0.67
C LYS A 18 6.77 -2.59 -1.57
N ILE A 19 6.78 -1.97 -2.74
CA ILE A 19 5.73 -2.12 -3.77
C ILE A 19 5.53 -3.58 -4.15
N GLU A 20 6.63 -4.31 -4.38
CA GLU A 20 6.59 -5.72 -4.77
C GLU A 20 5.96 -6.61 -3.69
N TRP A 21 6.18 -6.29 -2.41
CA TRP A 21 5.55 -7.01 -1.31
C TRP A 21 4.07 -6.65 -1.26
N PHE A 22 3.73 -5.37 -1.29
CA PHE A 22 2.33 -4.95 -1.29
C PHE A 22 1.50 -5.58 -2.43
N ASP A 23 2.08 -5.74 -3.62
CA ASP A 23 1.39 -6.33 -4.77
C ASP A 23 1.34 -7.86 -4.74
N ASN A 24 2.36 -8.53 -4.21
CA ASN A 24 2.44 -10.00 -4.24
C ASN A 24 1.97 -10.69 -2.96
N ASP A 25 1.91 -9.98 -1.83
CA ASP A 25 1.81 -10.62 -0.51
C ASP A 25 0.37 -11.13 -0.25
N TRP A 26 -0.67 -10.39 -0.64
CA TRP A 26 -2.03 -10.67 -0.14
C TRP A 26 -3.05 -11.10 -1.20
N CYS A 27 -2.92 -10.68 -2.47
CA CYS A 27 -3.81 -11.04 -3.58
C CYS A 27 -3.38 -10.29 -4.87
N PRO A 28 -3.65 -10.79 -6.10
CA PRO A 28 -3.45 -10.04 -7.35
C PRO A 28 -4.15 -8.66 -7.40
N ILE A 29 -5.05 -8.35 -6.46
CA ILE A 29 -5.68 -7.02 -6.34
C ILE A 29 -4.80 -5.98 -5.64
N GLY A 30 -3.61 -6.32 -5.11
CA GLY A 30 -2.73 -5.37 -4.43
C GLY A 30 -2.39 -4.15 -5.29
N SER A 31 -2.13 -4.38 -6.58
CA SER A 31 -1.88 -3.30 -7.55
C SER A 31 -3.09 -2.39 -7.79
N ILE A 32 -4.31 -2.94 -7.72
CA ILE A 32 -5.57 -2.18 -7.84
C ILE A 32 -5.76 -1.32 -6.59
N ILE A 33 -5.61 -1.93 -5.41
CA ILE A 33 -5.75 -1.23 -4.13
C ILE A 33 -4.71 -0.13 -3.99
N ARG A 34 -3.47 -0.36 -4.40
CA ARG A 34 -2.43 0.68 -4.40
C ARG A 34 -2.83 1.87 -5.27
N LYS A 35 -3.34 1.62 -6.48
CA LYS A 35 -3.82 2.69 -7.38
C LYS A 35 -4.93 3.49 -6.73
N GLU A 36 -5.91 2.84 -6.11
CA GLU A 36 -7.01 3.52 -5.43
C GLU A 36 -6.54 4.32 -4.21
N LEU A 37 -5.69 3.75 -3.35
CA LEU A 37 -5.13 4.45 -2.19
C LEU A 37 -4.29 5.67 -2.61
N LYS A 38 -3.57 5.57 -3.72
CA LYS A 38 -2.81 6.68 -4.30
C LYS A 38 -3.74 7.77 -4.86
N GLN A 39 -4.83 7.40 -5.54
CA GLN A 39 -5.84 8.35 -6.03
C GLN A 39 -6.56 9.06 -4.87
N LEU A 40 -6.81 8.33 -3.79
CA LEU A 40 -7.40 8.86 -2.55
C LEU A 40 -6.39 9.62 -1.68
N ASN A 41 -5.14 9.75 -2.13
CA ASN A 41 -4.07 10.47 -1.45
C ASN A 41 -3.73 9.94 -0.04
N TYR A 42 -3.99 8.66 0.23
CA TYR A 42 -3.62 7.98 1.48
C TYR A 42 -2.17 7.52 1.49
N ILE A 43 -1.58 7.30 0.31
CA ILE A 43 -0.23 6.79 0.17
C ILE A 43 0.51 7.53 -0.94
N LYS A 44 1.84 7.57 -0.86
CA LYS A 44 2.73 7.94 -1.94
C LYS A 44 3.70 6.80 -2.26
N GLU A 45 4.15 6.75 -3.50
CA GLU A 45 5.19 5.83 -3.94
C GLU A 45 6.51 6.58 -4.04
N ASN A 46 7.58 6.07 -3.43
CA ASN A 46 8.90 6.68 -3.43
C ASN A 46 9.99 5.59 -3.52
N ASN A 47 10.85 5.65 -4.54
CA ASN A 47 11.96 4.70 -4.77
C ASN A 47 11.60 3.21 -4.59
N GLY A 48 10.44 2.76 -5.09
CA GLY A 48 9.99 1.36 -4.96
C GLY A 48 9.30 1.02 -3.64
N TYR A 49 9.03 2.01 -2.80
CA TYR A 49 8.29 1.87 -1.54
C TYR A 49 6.99 2.65 -1.56
N ILE A 50 6.03 2.20 -0.76
CA ILE A 50 4.75 2.84 -0.45
C ILE A 50 4.88 3.44 0.93
N GLU A 51 4.61 4.73 1.06
CA GLU A 51 4.61 5.47 2.31
C GLU A 51 3.20 6.01 2.59
N GLU A 52 2.71 5.85 3.83
CA GLU A 52 1.44 6.45 4.25
C GLU A 52 1.57 7.98 4.31
N LEU A 53 0.58 8.67 3.74
CA LEU A 53 0.39 10.12 3.87
C LEU A 53 -0.60 10.35 5.03
N LYS A 54 -0.19 11.14 6.03
CA LYS A 54 -1.04 11.51 7.18
C LYS A 54 -2.09 12.54 6.81
#